data_AF-A0A7K7U3L2-F1
#
_entry.id   AF-A0A7K7U3L2-F1
#
_cell.length_a   1.000
_cell.length_b   1.000
_cell.length_c   1.000
_cell.angle_alpha   90.00
_cell.angle_beta   90.00
_cell.angle_gamma   90.00
#
_symmetry.space_group_name_H-M   'P 1'
#
loop_
_entity.id
_entity.type
_entity.pdbx_description
1 polymer ?
#
loop_
_entity_poly.entity_id
_entity_poly.type
_entity_poly.pdbx_seq_one_letter_code
_entity_poly.pdbx_strand_id
1 'polypeptide(L)'
;LESQTLLLTYLRIKVRKNLAELEKKAEKNLIMLCEEKERQQEKLCKLKREILLKEREQKLDDALDKQMEVLAPLVPVCEQFKEQYKSFAVSLDAARHELPIKNIHIEGDMLTYLDELQKQLTITQELLMDVMPSYSEESAKACSVLKELKKRSQKLDKDLQRSFTEVQNLSFEVSKEVSLHNQRICEENHGLDVVKHWYFD
;
A
#
# COMPACT_ATOMS: atom_id res chain seq x y z
N LEU A 1 -57.94 -54.38 20.18
CA LEU A 1 -56.88 -54.00 19.22
C LEU A 1 -56.65 -52.48 19.19
N GLU A 2 -57.71 -51.67 19.05
CA GLU A 2 -57.60 -50.20 18.87
C GLU A 2 -56.91 -49.45 20.02
N SER A 3 -57.14 -49.84 21.28
CA SER A 3 -56.51 -49.21 22.45
C SER A 3 -54.99 -49.40 22.51
N GLN A 4 -54.50 -50.56 22.08
CA GLN A 4 -53.06 -50.84 22.00
C GLN A 4 -52.40 -50.06 20.87
N THR A 5 -53.07 -49.94 19.71
CA THR A 5 -52.60 -49.14 18.57
C THR A 5 -52.48 -47.66 18.93
N LEU A 6 -53.45 -47.11 19.66
CA LEU A 6 -53.42 -45.72 20.11
C LEU A 6 -52.23 -45.46 21.06
N LEU A 7 -52.01 -46.34 22.04
CA LEU A 7 -50.91 -46.23 23.00
C LEU A 7 -49.54 -46.29 22.32
N LEU A 8 -49.33 -47.24 21.41
CA LEU A 8 -48.08 -47.37 20.66
C LEU A 8 -47.83 -46.15 19.75
N THR A 9 -48.89 -45.60 19.15
CA THR A 9 -48.81 -44.39 18.34
C THR A 9 -48.43 -43.17 19.18
N TYR A 10 -49.06 -43.00 20.34
CA TYR A 10 -48.71 -41.95 21.30
C TYR A 10 -47.24 -42.05 21.75
N LEU A 11 -46.78 -43.24 22.13
CA LEU A 11 -45.38 -43.45 22.53
C LEU A 11 -44.40 -43.12 21.40
N ARG A 12 -44.72 -43.51 20.16
CA ARG A 12 -43.91 -43.17 18.98
C ARG A 12 -43.82 -41.65 18.78
N ILE A 13 -44.94 -40.93 18.90
CA ILE A 13 -44.96 -39.46 18.78
C ILE A 13 -44.15 -38.82 19.91
N LYS A 14 -44.29 -39.29 21.16
CA LYS A 14 -43.55 -38.79 22.32
C LYS A 14 -42.04 -38.97 22.18
N VAL A 15 -41.61 -40.15 21.73
CA VAL A 15 -40.18 -40.43 21.47
C VAL A 15 -39.65 -39.52 20.36
N ARG A 16 -40.38 -39.36 19.25
CA ARG A 16 -39.98 -38.46 18.16
C ARG A 16 -39.86 -37.01 18.62
N LYS A 17 -40.79 -36.52 19.44
CA LYS A 17 -40.72 -35.16 19.99
C LYS A 17 -39.48 -34.96 20.87
N ASN A 18 -39.23 -35.90 21.79
CA ASN A 18 -38.05 -35.85 22.66
C ASN A 18 -36.74 -35.93 21.86
N LEU A 19 -36.71 -36.78 20.82
CA LEU A 19 -35.56 -36.90 19.93
C LEU A 19 -35.30 -35.58 19.19
N ALA A 20 -36.34 -34.96 18.62
CA ALA A 20 -36.22 -33.68 17.92
C ALA A 20 -35.73 -32.55 18.86
N GLU A 21 -36.19 -32.52 20.12
CA GLU A 21 -35.68 -31.56 21.11
C GLU A 21 -34.20 -31.80 21.44
N LEU A 22 -33.78 -33.06 21.54
CA LEU A 22 -32.39 -33.44 21.80
C LEU A 22 -31.48 -33.11 20.60
N GLU A 23 -31.92 -33.43 19.39
CA GLU A 23 -31.23 -33.10 18.14
C GLU A 23 -31.06 -31.58 18.00
N LYS A 24 -32.12 -30.80 18.22
CA LYS A 24 -32.06 -29.34 18.20
C LYS A 24 -31.07 -28.78 19.22
N LYS A 25 -30.99 -29.38 20.41
CA LYS A 25 -30.01 -28.98 21.43
C LYS A 25 -28.59 -29.35 21.02
N ALA A 26 -28.39 -30.54 20.45
CA ALA A 26 -27.10 -30.99 19.95
C ALA A 26 -26.60 -30.11 18.80
N GLU A 27 -27.47 -29.76 17.85
CA GLU A 27 -27.16 -28.89 16.72
C GLU A 27 -26.73 -27.49 17.20
N LYS A 28 -27.49 -26.89 18.13
CA LYS A 28 -27.09 -25.62 18.76
C LYS A 28 -25.72 -25.68 19.43
N ASN A 29 -25.44 -26.77 20.15
CA ASN A 29 -24.14 -26.95 20.79
C ASN A 29 -23.01 -27.10 19.77
N LEU A 30 -23.25 -27.80 18.66
CA LEU A 30 -22.26 -27.94 17.58
C LEU A 30 -21.95 -26.60 16.93
N ILE A 31 -22.97 -25.77 16.68
CA ILE A 31 -22.79 -24.42 16.13
C ILE A 31 -21.90 -23.58 17.06
N MET A 32 -22.23 -23.52 18.36
CA MET A 32 -21.42 -22.76 19.34
C MET A 32 -19.97 -23.25 19.41
N LEU A 33 -19.75 -24.57 19.33
CA LEU A 33 -18.39 -25.14 19.31
C LEU A 33 -17.63 -24.78 18.03
N CYS A 34 -18.30 -24.77 16.88
CA CYS A 34 -17.69 -24.34 15.62
C CYS A 34 -17.30 -22.86 15.65
N GLU A 35 -18.17 -21.99 16.14
CA GLU A 35 -17.90 -20.55 16.28
C GLU A 35 -16.71 -20.29 17.22
N GLU A 36 -16.66 -20.94 18.38
CA GLU A 36 -15.55 -20.76 19.32
C GLU A 36 -14.23 -21.34 18.75
N LYS A 37 -14.30 -22.46 18.02
CA LYS A 37 -13.14 -23.01 17.30
C LYS A 37 -12.60 -22.01 16.28
N GLU A 38 -13.45 -21.40 15.47
CA GLU A 38 -13.06 -20.38 14.48
C GLU A 38 -12.42 -19.18 15.17
N ARG A 39 -13.04 -18.68 16.24
CA ARG A 39 -12.49 -17.58 17.04
C ARG A 39 -11.11 -17.89 17.61
N GLN A 40 -10.89 -19.12 18.10
CA GLN A 40 -9.59 -19.55 18.61
C GLN A 40 -8.56 -19.68 17.50
N GLN A 41 -8.96 -20.20 16.33
CA GLN A 41 -8.08 -20.32 15.17
C GLN A 41 -7.60 -18.95 14.68
N GLU A 42 -8.49 -17.95 14.62
CA GLU A 42 -8.10 -16.58 14.28
C GLU A 42 -7.10 -15.98 15.26
N LYS A 43 -7.34 -16.17 16.57
CA LYS A 43 -6.42 -15.70 17.62
C LYS A 43 -5.05 -16.35 17.48
N LEU A 44 -4.99 -17.65 17.23
CA LEU A 44 -3.74 -18.39 17.02
C LEU A 44 -2.98 -17.85 15.80
N CYS A 45 -3.68 -17.62 14.68
CA CYS A 45 -3.08 -17.04 13.48
C CYS A 45 -2.49 -15.65 13.73
N LYS A 46 -3.22 -14.78 14.46
CA LYS A 46 -2.74 -13.45 14.85
C LYS A 46 -1.49 -13.54 15.72
N LEU A 47 -1.54 -14.37 16.76
CA LEU A 47 -0.43 -14.51 17.70
C LEU A 47 0.83 -15.10 17.03
N LYS A 48 0.66 -16.08 16.15
CA LYS A 48 1.76 -16.65 15.36
C LYS A 48 2.42 -15.60 14.47
N ARG A 49 1.62 -14.73 13.85
CA ARG A 49 2.12 -13.62 13.04
C ARG A 49 2.92 -12.63 13.89
N GLU A 50 2.40 -12.24 15.06
CA GLU A 50 3.09 -11.31 15.96
C GLU A 50 4.44 -11.85 16.45
N ILE A 51 4.51 -13.14 16.80
CA ILE A 51 5.76 -13.78 17.21
C ILE A 51 6.79 -13.74 16.07
N LEU A 52 6.38 -14.13 14.86
CA LEU A 52 7.27 -14.11 13.69
C LEU A 52 7.77 -12.71 13.34
N LEU A 53 6.94 -11.67 13.53
CA LEU A 53 7.34 -10.29 13.32
C LEU A 53 8.40 -9.86 14.35
N LYS A 54 8.16 -10.11 15.63
CA LYS A 54 9.13 -9.81 16.71
C LYS A 54 10.46 -10.53 16.51
N GLU A 55 10.44 -11.80 16.10
CA GLU A 55 11.67 -12.54 15.78
C GLU A 55 12.44 -11.92 14.61
N ARG A 56 11.76 -11.35 13.62
CA ARG A 56 12.42 -10.67 12.49
C ARG A 56 12.95 -9.30 12.88
N GLU A 57 12.20 -8.53 13.66
CA GLU A 57 12.66 -7.25 14.20
C GLU A 57 13.94 -7.45 15.02
N GLN A 58 13.95 -8.42 15.93
CA GLN A 58 15.12 -8.70 16.74
C GLN A 58 16.34 -9.12 15.90
N LYS A 59 16.15 -9.95 14.87
CA LYS A 59 17.25 -10.30 13.93
C LYS A 59 17.76 -9.10 13.15
N LEU A 60 16.90 -8.13 12.85
CA LEU A 60 17.29 -6.90 12.17
C LEU A 60 18.10 -6.01 13.11
N ASP A 61 17.64 -5.84 14.34
CA ASP A 61 18.35 -5.08 15.38
C ASP A 61 19.74 -5.70 15.64
N ASP A 62 19.83 -7.01 15.83
CA ASP A 62 21.11 -7.73 15.99
C ASP A 62 22.06 -7.53 14.80
N ALA A 63 21.52 -7.38 13.58
CA ALA A 63 22.31 -7.14 12.38
C ALA A 63 22.78 -5.68 12.29
N LEU A 64 21.92 -4.73 12.70
CA LEU A 64 22.26 -3.31 12.78
C LEU A 64 23.34 -3.07 13.83
N ASP A 65 23.23 -3.69 15.00
CA ASP A 65 24.23 -3.59 16.06
C ASP A 65 25.61 -4.06 15.57
N LYS A 66 25.67 -5.20 14.87
CA LYS A 66 26.91 -5.68 14.23
C LYS A 66 27.46 -4.70 13.20
N GLN A 67 26.60 -4.09 12.37
CA GLN A 67 27.03 -3.07 11.41
C GLN A 67 27.59 -1.84 12.14
N MET A 68 26.95 -1.41 13.22
CA MET A 68 27.42 -0.30 14.03
C MET A 68 28.78 -0.60 14.68
N GLU A 69 28.98 -1.81 15.22
CA GLU A 69 30.28 -2.23 15.76
C GLU A 69 31.39 -2.21 14.70
N VAL A 70 31.10 -2.65 13.48
CA VAL A 70 32.07 -2.64 12.36
C VAL A 70 32.38 -1.21 11.90
N LEU A 71 31.39 -0.33 11.89
CA LEU A 71 31.53 1.05 11.43
C LEU A 71 32.09 2.00 12.50
N ALA A 72 31.91 1.71 13.78
CA ALA A 72 32.33 2.59 14.88
C ALA A 72 33.82 2.97 14.83
N PRO A 73 34.76 2.06 14.52
CA PRO A 73 36.18 2.39 14.38
C PRO A 73 36.50 3.29 13.17
N LEU A 74 35.65 3.32 12.13
CA LEU A 74 35.86 4.14 10.93
C LEU A 74 35.47 5.60 11.15
N VAL A 75 34.56 5.88 12.09
CA VAL A 75 34.12 7.25 12.41
C VAL A 75 35.29 8.19 12.75
N PRO A 76 36.20 7.87 13.69
CA PRO A 76 37.34 8.74 13.98
C PRO A 76 38.34 8.83 12.82
N VAL A 77 38.49 7.78 12.02
CA VAL A 77 39.37 7.78 10.83
C VAL A 77 38.82 8.73 9.77
N CYS A 78 37.51 8.74 9.54
CA CYS A 78 36.86 9.65 8.61
C CYS A 78 36.97 11.12 9.06
N GLU A 79 36.81 11.41 10.35
CA GLU A 79 37.01 12.77 10.87
C GLU A 79 38.48 13.20 10.77
N GLN A 80 39.43 12.32 11.08
CA GLN A 80 40.85 12.63 10.90
C GLN A 80 41.20 12.88 9.43
N PHE A 81 40.69 12.05 8.52
CA PHE A 81 40.87 12.22 7.08
C PHE A 81 40.30 13.55 6.58
N LYS A 82 39.13 13.95 7.08
CA LYS A 82 38.49 15.23 6.73
C LYS A 82 39.33 16.42 7.18
N GLU A 83 39.90 16.39 8.37
CA GLU A 83 40.79 17.46 8.85
C GLU A 83 42.12 17.48 8.07
N GLN A 84 42.69 16.30 7.75
CA GLN A 84 43.85 16.20 6.88
C GLN A 84 43.58 16.78 5.48
N TYR A 85 42.43 16.46 4.90
CA TYR A 85 42.02 16.98 3.60
C TYR A 85 41.84 18.50 3.61
N LYS A 86 41.20 19.05 4.65
CA LYS A 86 41.11 20.51 4.83
C LYS A 86 42.48 21.17 4.91
N SER A 87 43.38 20.61 5.72
CA SER A 87 44.74 21.14 5.84
C SER A 87 45.47 21.07 4.50
N PHE A 88 45.35 19.96 3.76
CA PHE A 88 45.95 19.82 2.44
C PHE A 88 45.38 20.84 1.45
N ALA A 89 44.06 21.03 1.42
CA ALA A 89 43.42 22.01 0.55
C ALA A 89 43.90 23.44 0.84
N VAL A 90 44.04 23.80 2.13
CA VAL A 90 44.59 25.10 2.54
C VAL A 90 46.05 25.24 2.12
N SER A 91 46.89 24.22 2.31
CA SER A 91 48.29 24.25 1.88
C SER A 91 48.42 24.33 0.36
N LEU A 92 47.59 23.61 -0.39
CA LEU A 92 47.54 23.68 -1.85
C LEU A 92 47.11 25.06 -2.33
N ASP A 93 46.09 25.64 -1.69
CA ASP A 93 45.61 26.98 -2.00
C ASP A 93 46.68 28.04 -1.69
N ALA A 94 47.32 27.97 -0.53
CA ALA A 94 48.45 28.82 -0.18
C ALA A 94 49.59 28.70 -1.20
N ALA A 95 49.95 27.48 -1.60
CA ALA A 95 50.94 27.24 -2.64
C ALA A 95 50.52 27.83 -4.00
N ARG A 96 49.24 27.78 -4.37
CA ARG A 96 48.72 28.42 -5.60
C ARG A 96 48.74 29.94 -5.55
N HIS A 97 48.64 30.54 -4.37
CA HIS A 97 48.72 31.99 -4.19
C HIS A 97 50.17 32.48 -4.14
N GLU A 98 51.08 31.70 -3.57
CA GLU A 98 52.52 32.01 -3.49
C GLU A 98 53.26 31.72 -4.80
N LEU A 99 52.88 30.64 -5.50
CA LEU A 99 53.34 30.40 -6.85
C LEU A 99 52.55 31.32 -7.78
N PRO A 100 53.17 32.34 -8.39
CA PRO A 100 52.50 33.06 -9.45
C PRO A 100 52.22 32.01 -10.51
N ILE A 101 50.95 31.67 -10.76
CA ILE A 101 50.54 30.96 -11.98
C ILE A 101 50.76 31.96 -13.13
N LYS A 102 52.02 32.25 -13.40
CA LYS A 102 52.43 33.25 -14.38
C LYS A 102 52.34 32.69 -15.78
N ASN A 103 52.32 31.36 -15.95
CA ASN A 103 52.02 30.68 -17.20
C ASN A 103 51.50 29.27 -16.90
N ILE A 104 50.44 28.85 -17.58
CA ILE A 104 50.19 27.43 -17.79
C ILE A 104 51.40 26.94 -18.60
N HIS A 105 52.11 25.93 -18.10
CA HIS A 105 53.19 25.31 -18.87
C HIS A 105 52.57 24.65 -20.10
N ILE A 106 52.76 25.26 -21.25
CA ILE A 106 52.39 24.70 -22.55
C ILE A 106 53.63 24.01 -23.07
N GLU A 107 53.59 22.68 -23.15
CA GLU A 107 54.67 21.89 -23.73
C GLU A 107 54.70 22.14 -25.25
N GLY A 108 55.73 22.82 -25.74
CA GLY A 108 55.91 23.11 -27.18
C GLY A 108 55.56 24.54 -27.60
N ASP A 109 55.34 24.76 -28.90
CA ASP A 109 55.05 26.08 -29.46
C ASP A 109 53.61 26.53 -29.14
N MET A 110 53.47 27.71 -28.53
CA MET A 110 52.18 28.25 -28.07
C MET A 110 51.17 28.39 -29.21
N LEU A 111 51.63 28.76 -30.41
CA LEU A 111 50.74 28.92 -31.57
C LEU A 111 50.15 27.57 -32.00
N THR A 112 50.97 26.52 -32.04
CA THR A 112 50.50 25.16 -32.36
C THR A 112 49.49 24.63 -31.34
N TYR A 113 49.71 24.90 -30.06
CA TYR A 113 48.80 24.50 -28.99
C TYR A 113 47.46 25.23 -29.11
N LEU A 114 47.47 26.54 -29.37
CA LEU A 114 46.24 27.32 -29.54
C LEU A 114 45.46 26.90 -30.79
N ASP A 115 46.15 26.59 -31.89
CA ASP A 115 45.52 26.06 -33.11
C ASP A 115 44.85 24.71 -32.85
N GLU A 116 45.51 23.81 -32.10
CA GLU A 116 44.92 22.51 -31.77
C GLU A 116 43.75 22.64 -30.80
N LEU A 117 43.88 23.50 -29.78
CA LEU A 117 42.79 23.80 -28.84
C LEU A 117 41.57 24.35 -29.58
N GLN A 118 41.79 25.23 -30.55
CA GLN A 118 40.72 25.81 -31.35
C GLN A 118 40.02 24.75 -32.21
N LYS A 119 40.77 23.82 -32.83
CA LYS A 119 40.17 22.67 -33.55
C LYS A 119 39.33 21.79 -32.63
N GLN A 120 39.85 21.42 -31.46
CA GLN A 120 39.12 20.60 -30.50
C GLN A 120 37.86 21.31 -30.00
N LEU A 121 37.91 22.64 -29.81
CA LEU A 121 36.74 23.43 -29.45
C LEU A 121 35.67 23.41 -30.55
N THR A 122 36.07 23.56 -31.82
CA THR A 122 35.15 23.50 -32.97
C THR A 122 34.50 22.12 -33.08
N ILE A 123 35.28 21.05 -32.98
CA ILE A 123 34.77 19.66 -32.97
C ILE A 123 33.77 19.47 -31.83
N THR A 124 34.08 19.96 -30.64
CA THR A 124 33.19 19.84 -29.48
C THR A 124 31.88 20.62 -29.68
N GLN A 125 31.94 21.80 -30.30
CA GLN A 125 30.74 22.59 -30.63
C GLN A 125 29.87 21.90 -31.67
N GLU A 126 30.46 21.30 -32.71
CA GLU A 126 29.76 20.52 -33.72
C GLU A 126 29.11 19.27 -33.13
N LEU A 127 29.86 18.50 -32.34
CA LEU A 127 29.34 17.33 -31.61
C LEU A 127 28.23 17.72 -30.63
N LEU A 128 28.36 18.85 -29.95
CA LEU A 128 27.32 19.33 -29.02
C LEU A 128 26.05 19.72 -29.77
N MET A 129 26.18 20.30 -30.97
CA MET A 129 25.06 20.63 -31.84
C MET A 129 24.37 19.37 -32.40
N ASP A 130 25.13 18.31 -32.70
CA ASP A 130 24.60 17.03 -33.13
C ASP A 130 23.93 16.24 -31.98
N VAL A 131 24.49 16.32 -30.77
CA VAL A 131 23.98 15.64 -29.56
C VAL A 131 22.82 16.40 -28.92
N MET A 132 22.74 17.72 -29.14
CA MET A 132 21.58 18.54 -28.83
C MET A 132 20.78 18.80 -30.13
N PRO A 133 20.01 17.82 -30.66
CA PRO A 133 18.95 18.18 -31.57
C PRO A 133 18.07 19.21 -30.88
N SER A 134 17.41 20.05 -31.66
CA SER A 134 16.47 21.08 -31.21
C SER A 134 15.28 20.46 -30.45
N TYR A 135 15.51 19.94 -29.24
CA TYR A 135 14.55 19.27 -28.37
C TYR A 135 13.39 20.19 -28.00
N SER A 136 13.47 21.49 -28.32
CA SER A 136 12.43 22.49 -28.10
C SER A 136 11.10 22.11 -28.74
N GLU A 137 11.08 21.56 -29.97
CA GLU A 137 9.81 21.35 -30.68
C GLU A 137 9.14 20.01 -30.35
N GLU A 138 9.91 18.93 -30.23
CA GLU A 138 9.39 17.62 -29.81
C GLU A 138 9.02 17.57 -28.32
N SER A 139 9.80 18.21 -27.45
CA SER A 139 9.44 18.30 -26.02
C SER A 139 8.20 19.17 -25.79
N ALA A 140 8.01 20.24 -26.58
CA ALA A 140 6.80 21.05 -26.53
C ALA A 140 5.55 20.28 -26.97
N LYS A 141 5.67 19.47 -28.04
CA LYS A 141 4.61 18.56 -28.50
C LYS A 141 4.31 17.46 -27.48
N ALA A 142 5.33 16.85 -26.86
CA ALA A 142 5.12 15.87 -25.78
C ALA A 142 4.45 16.50 -24.55
N CYS A 143 4.84 17.73 -24.18
CA CYS A 143 4.22 18.48 -23.09
C CYS A 143 2.75 18.82 -23.35
N SER A 144 2.36 19.15 -24.59
CA SER A 144 0.96 19.45 -24.92
C SER A 144 0.09 18.19 -24.85
N VAL A 145 0.57 17.06 -25.35
CA VAL A 145 -0.09 15.75 -25.25
C VAL A 145 -0.27 15.33 -23.78
N LEU A 146 0.76 15.50 -22.94
CA LEU A 146 0.68 15.21 -21.51
C LEU A 146 -0.36 16.09 -20.79
N LYS A 147 -0.46 17.37 -21.17
CA LYS A 147 -1.49 18.28 -20.64
C LYS A 147 -2.90 17.85 -21.02
N GLU A 148 -3.12 17.38 -22.25
CA GLU A 148 -4.42 16.85 -22.67
C GLU A 148 -4.78 15.55 -21.95
N LEU A 149 -3.83 14.63 -21.82
CA LEU A 149 -4.02 13.38 -21.09
C LEU A 149 -4.41 13.65 -19.63
N LYS A 150 -3.72 14.60 -18.97
CA LYS A 150 -4.05 15.03 -17.60
C LYS A 150 -5.48 15.56 -17.50
N LYS A 151 -5.92 16.42 -18.43
CA LYS A 151 -7.30 16.94 -18.46
C LYS A 151 -8.33 15.82 -18.63
N ARG A 152 -8.08 14.88 -19.54
CA ARG A 152 -8.98 13.73 -19.78
C ARG A 152 -9.06 12.82 -18.56
N SER A 153 -7.93 12.52 -17.91
CA SER A 153 -7.89 11.73 -16.68
C SER A 153 -8.69 12.39 -15.55
N GLN A 154 -8.52 13.69 -15.32
CA GLN A 154 -9.28 14.41 -14.29
C GLN A 154 -10.80 14.44 -14.56
N LYS A 155 -11.20 14.47 -15.83
CA LYS A 155 -12.62 14.37 -16.20
C LYS A 155 -13.17 12.98 -15.90
N LEU A 156 -12.45 11.94 -16.31
CA LEU A 156 -12.82 10.54 -16.07
C LEU A 156 -12.98 10.25 -14.57
N ASP A 157 -12.08 10.77 -13.75
CA ASP A 157 -12.09 10.56 -12.30
C ASP A 157 -13.34 11.17 -11.63
N LYS A 158 -13.72 12.38 -12.06
CA LYS A 158 -14.97 13.03 -11.62
C LYS A 158 -16.21 12.27 -12.08
N ASP A 159 -16.23 11.80 -13.32
CA ASP A 159 -17.34 11.02 -13.86
C ASP A 159 -17.48 9.67 -13.12
N LEU A 160 -16.35 9.04 -12.78
CA LEU A 160 -16.32 7.82 -11.99
C LEU A 160 -16.88 8.05 -10.58
N GLN A 161 -16.42 9.08 -9.88
CA GLN A 161 -16.91 9.43 -8.55
C GLN A 161 -18.42 9.72 -8.55
N ARG A 162 -18.92 10.42 -9.58
CA ARG A 162 -20.36 10.66 -9.77
C ARG A 162 -21.11 9.34 -9.96
N SER A 163 -20.66 8.49 -10.87
CA SER A 163 -21.30 7.19 -11.14
C SER A 163 -21.36 6.30 -9.90
N PHE A 164 -20.29 6.27 -9.11
CA PHE A 164 -20.23 5.53 -7.85
C PHE A 164 -21.29 6.02 -6.85
N THR A 165 -21.43 7.35 -6.72
CA THR A 165 -22.46 7.95 -5.85
C THR A 165 -23.87 7.61 -6.33
N GLU A 166 -24.12 7.65 -7.64
CA GLU A 166 -25.42 7.30 -8.23
C GLU A 166 -25.77 5.83 -7.98
N VAL A 167 -24.82 4.90 -8.16
CA VAL A 167 -25.00 3.47 -7.88
C VAL A 167 -25.24 3.21 -6.39
N GLN A 168 -24.50 3.89 -5.51
CA GLN A 168 -24.68 3.74 -4.07
C GLN A 168 -26.07 4.21 -3.61
N ASN A 169 -26.54 5.35 -4.14
CA ASN A 169 -27.87 5.86 -3.87
C ASN A 169 -28.96 4.91 -4.39
N LEU A 170 -28.80 4.38 -5.61
CA LEU A 170 -29.74 3.41 -6.16
C LEU A 170 -29.79 2.13 -5.32
N SER A 171 -28.63 1.62 -4.88
CA SER A 171 -28.56 0.46 -3.99
C SER A 171 -29.27 0.70 -2.66
N PHE A 172 -29.15 1.91 -2.10
CA PHE A 172 -29.86 2.29 -0.88
C PHE A 172 -31.37 2.31 -1.09
N GLU A 173 -31.86 2.95 -2.16
CA GLU A 173 -33.31 2.99 -2.45
C GLU A 173 -33.89 1.60 -2.74
N VAL A 174 -33.17 0.73 -3.46
CA VAL A 174 -33.60 -0.67 -3.66
C VAL A 174 -33.69 -1.42 -2.35
N SER A 175 -32.69 -1.27 -1.47
CA SER A 175 -32.68 -1.94 -0.15
C SER A 175 -33.82 -1.46 0.74
N LYS A 176 -34.10 -0.16 0.68
CA LYS A 176 -35.22 0.46 1.38
C LYS A 176 -36.56 -0.04 0.85
N GLU A 177 -36.75 -0.08 -0.47
CA GLU A 177 -37.99 -0.58 -1.10
C GLU A 177 -38.23 -2.05 -0.74
N VAL A 178 -37.20 -2.91 -0.82
CA VAL A 178 -37.29 -4.31 -0.41
C VAL A 178 -37.67 -4.44 1.07
N SER A 179 -37.09 -3.61 1.95
CA SER A 179 -37.42 -3.61 3.37
C SER A 179 -38.87 -3.20 3.62
N LEU A 180 -39.34 -2.13 2.97
CA LEU A 180 -40.73 -1.66 3.08
C LEU A 180 -41.73 -2.68 2.51
N HIS A 181 -41.38 -3.34 1.41
CA HIS A 181 -42.19 -4.39 0.82
C HIS A 181 -42.33 -5.60 1.76
N ASN A 182 -41.22 -6.07 2.34
CA ASN A 182 -41.23 -7.15 3.32
C ASN A 182 -42.02 -6.77 4.57
N GLN A 183 -41.86 -5.53 5.07
CA GLN A 183 -42.64 -4.99 6.17
C GLN A 183 -44.15 -5.06 5.86
N ARG A 184 -44.57 -4.61 4.67
CA ARG A 184 -45.98 -4.63 4.27
C ARG A 184 -46.54 -6.06 4.24
N ILE A 185 -45.82 -7.02 3.67
CA ILE A 185 -46.23 -8.43 3.65
C ILE A 185 -46.37 -8.99 5.08
N CYS A 186 -45.44 -8.65 5.98
CA CYS A 186 -45.51 -9.08 7.37
C CYS A 186 -46.75 -8.50 8.10
N GLU A 187 -47.02 -7.21 7.91
CA GLU A 187 -48.19 -6.52 8.46
C GLU A 187 -49.51 -7.08 7.92
N GLU A 188 -49.58 -7.41 6.62
CA GLU A 188 -50.75 -8.03 6.00
C GLU A 188 -51.02 -9.46 6.53
N ASN A 189 -49.97 -10.25 6.78
CA ASN A 189 -50.12 -11.64 7.23
C ASN A 189 -50.43 -11.78 8.73
N HIS A 190 -49.89 -10.89 9.58
CA HIS A 190 -49.95 -11.03 11.05
C HIS A 190 -50.81 -9.97 11.74
N GLY A 191 -51.24 -8.94 11.01
CA GLY A 191 -52.04 -7.84 11.54
C GLY A 191 -51.20 -6.73 12.19
N LEU A 192 -51.61 -5.49 11.96
CA LEU A 192 -50.84 -4.28 12.28
C LEU A 192 -50.59 -4.09 13.79
N ASP A 193 -51.54 -4.51 14.64
CA ASP A 193 -51.43 -4.40 16.09
C ASP A 193 -50.42 -5.39 16.69
N VAL A 194 -50.27 -6.59 16.10
CA VAL A 194 -49.28 -7.59 16.56
C VAL A 194 -47.87 -7.17 16.14
N VAL A 195 -47.73 -6.66 14.92
CA VAL A 195 -46.42 -6.31 14.34
C VAL A 195 -45.86 -5.02 14.94
N LYS A 196 -46.69 -4.07 15.39
CA LYS A 196 -46.25 -2.86 16.10
C LYS A 196 -45.38 -3.15 17.33
N HIS A 197 -45.73 -4.20 18.08
CA HIS A 197 -44.94 -4.65 19.22
C HIS A 197 -43.54 -5.14 18.81
N TRP A 198 -43.34 -5.64 17.59
CA TRP A 198 -42.02 -6.08 17.13
C TRP A 198 -41.11 -4.94 16.67
N TYR A 199 -41.68 -3.79 16.29
CA TYR A 199 -40.91 -2.64 15.79
C TYR A 199 -40.58 -1.61 16.87
N PHE A 200 -41.42 -1.52 17.91
CA PHE A 200 -41.39 -0.40 18.86
C PHE A 200 -41.36 -0.81 20.35
N ASP A 201 -41.31 -2.11 20.67
CA ASP A 201 -41.02 -2.57 22.04
C ASP A 201 -39.51 -2.45 22.37
#